data_AF-A0A2E0CVU7-F1
#
_entry.id   AF-A0A2E0CVU7-F1
#
_cell.length_a   1.000
_cell.length_b   1.000
_cell.length_c   1.000
_cell.angle_alpha   90.00
_cell.angle_beta   90.00
_cell.angle_gamma   90.00
#
_symmetry.space_group_name_H-M   'P 1'
#
loop_
_entity.id
_entity.type
_entity.pdbx_description
1 polymer ?
#
loop_
_entity_poly.entity_id
_entity_poly.type
_entity_poly.pdbx_seq_one_letter_code
_entity_poly.pdbx_strand_id
1 'polypeptide(L)'
;MICISCSRTPVPVPETPTKISHPTLHTTSPLSEAIINQYDVWQFLKKKPVESEVFDLLGLPDSVWISDNEKYKILYYYIEFLDDYNSVEINVNTMKVNSFEWD
;
A
#
# COMPACT_ATOMS: atom_id res chain seq x y z
N MET A 1 -33.58 -14.74 -29.60
CA MET A 1 -33.08 -15.16 -28.28
C MET A 1 -32.01 -14.15 -27.88
N ILE A 2 -32.36 -13.20 -27.01
CA ILE A 2 -31.45 -12.15 -26.53
C ILE A 2 -30.76 -12.72 -25.30
N CYS A 3 -29.49 -13.12 -25.44
CA CYS A 3 -28.67 -13.53 -24.32
C CYS A 3 -28.25 -12.28 -23.56
N ILE A 4 -28.93 -11.97 -22.47
CA ILE A 4 -28.50 -10.92 -21.54
C ILE A 4 -27.33 -11.51 -20.76
N SER A 5 -26.11 -11.22 -21.24
CA SER A 5 -24.88 -11.52 -20.53
C SER A 5 -24.88 -10.68 -19.25
N CYS A 6 -25.10 -11.30 -18.09
CA CYS A 6 -24.87 -10.69 -16.79
C CYS A 6 -23.36 -10.51 -16.58
N SER A 7 -22.79 -9.47 -17.20
CA SER A 7 -21.47 -8.97 -16.84
C SER A 7 -21.57 -8.43 -15.42
N ARG A 8 -20.97 -9.11 -14.43
CA ARG A 8 -20.79 -8.50 -13.10
C ARG A 8 -20.05 -7.19 -13.30
N THR A 9 -20.61 -6.10 -12.78
CA THR A 9 -19.89 -4.83 -12.72
C THR A 9 -18.58 -5.05 -11.96
N PRO A 10 -17.44 -4.48 -12.42
CA PRO A 10 -16.21 -4.51 -11.65
C PRO A 10 -16.48 -4.00 -10.24
N VAL A 11 -16.00 -4.72 -9.23
CA VAL A 11 -16.06 -4.22 -7.85
C VAL A 11 -15.08 -3.06 -7.79
N PRO A 12 -15.52 -1.83 -7.44
CA PRO A 12 -14.63 -0.69 -7.34
C PRO A 12 -13.49 -0.97 -6.35
N VAL A 13 -12.27 -0.53 -6.69
CA VAL A 13 -11.13 -0.61 -5.79
C VAL A 13 -11.45 0.22 -4.54
N PRO A 14 -11.34 -0.35 -3.32
CA PRO A 14 -11.52 0.42 -2.10
C PRO A 14 -10.55 1.61 -2.05
N GLU A 15 -11.07 2.77 -1.67
CA GLU A 15 -10.22 3.95 -1.45
C GLU A 15 -9.16 3.64 -0.40
N THR A 16 -7.94 4.09 -0.67
CA THR A 16 -6.80 3.84 0.22
C THR A 16 -6.54 5.10 1.03
N PRO A 17 -6.56 5.03 2.38
CA PRO A 17 -6.25 6.18 3.20
C PRO A 17 -4.79 6.63 2.97
N THR A 18 -4.59 7.93 2.94
CA THR A 18 -3.28 8.59 2.80
C THR A 18 -3.05 9.54 3.96
N LYS A 19 -1.79 9.90 4.25
CA LYS A 19 -1.46 10.89 5.30
C LYS A 19 -2.23 12.21 5.12
N ILE A 20 -2.42 12.65 3.87
CA ILE A 20 -3.13 13.90 3.55
C ILE A 20 -4.64 13.78 3.81
N SER A 21 -5.25 12.66 3.44
CA SER A 21 -6.70 12.47 3.61
C SER A 21 -7.10 12.19 5.05
N HIS A 22 -6.17 11.65 5.86
CA HIS A 22 -6.42 11.23 7.24
C HIS A 22 -5.34 11.75 8.20
N PRO A 23 -5.19 13.09 8.35
CA PRO A 23 -4.11 13.69 9.12
C PRO A 23 -4.18 13.41 10.63
N THR A 24 -5.34 12.98 11.13
CA THR A 24 -5.57 12.64 12.55
C THR A 24 -5.36 11.15 12.85
N LEU A 25 -5.18 10.32 11.82
CA LEU A 25 -5.03 8.87 11.95
C LEU A 25 -3.53 8.61 12.18
N HIS A 26 -3.22 8.13 13.39
CA HIS A 26 -1.88 8.02 13.98
C HIS A 26 -0.75 7.89 12.95
N THR A 27 0.04 8.95 12.82
CA THR A 27 1.24 9.02 11.98
C THR A 27 2.42 8.25 12.57
N THR A 28 2.31 7.82 13.83
CA THR A 28 3.32 7.04 14.54
C THR A 28 3.27 5.59 14.08
N SER A 29 4.29 5.19 13.36
CA SER A 29 4.60 3.82 13.01
C SER A 29 5.92 3.38 13.66
N PRO A 30 6.14 2.06 13.88
CA PRO A 30 7.43 1.55 14.35
C PRO A 30 8.64 2.07 13.55
N LEU A 31 8.47 2.30 12.24
CA LEU A 31 9.50 2.91 11.41
C LEU A 31 9.76 4.38 11.79
N SER A 32 8.71 5.19 11.93
CA SER A 32 8.83 6.61 12.32
C SER A 32 9.41 6.82 13.71
N GLU A 33 9.27 5.83 14.59
CA GLU A 33 9.80 5.83 15.96
C GLU A 33 11.22 5.24 16.05
N ALA A 34 11.83 4.88 14.91
CA ALA A 34 13.14 4.23 14.82
C ALA A 34 13.25 2.93 15.65
N ILE A 35 12.13 2.24 15.87
CA ILE A 35 12.08 0.93 16.53
C ILE A 35 12.59 -0.17 15.59
N ILE A 36 12.39 0.02 14.27
CA ILE A 36 12.85 -0.86 13.21
C ILE A 36 13.67 -0.08 12.19
N ASN A 37 14.53 -0.76 11.44
CA ASN A 37 15.32 -0.16 10.36
C ASN A 37 14.82 -0.59 8.97
N GLN A 38 15.43 -0.04 7.90
CA GLN A 38 15.05 -0.35 6.51
C GLN A 38 15.17 -1.84 6.17
N TYR A 39 16.16 -2.53 6.73
CA TYR A 39 16.33 -3.96 6.51
C TYR A 39 15.21 -4.78 7.16
N ASP A 40 14.74 -4.37 8.34
CA ASP A 40 13.59 -5.01 9.00
C ASP A 40 12.32 -4.84 8.17
N VAL A 41 12.11 -3.64 7.59
CA VAL A 41 11.00 -3.38 6.65
C VAL A 41 11.12 -4.26 5.41
N TRP A 42 12.30 -4.33 4.79
CA TRP A 42 12.54 -5.18 3.63
C TRP A 42 12.24 -6.65 3.91
N GLN A 43 12.66 -7.16 5.08
CA GLN A 43 12.40 -8.53 5.52
C GLN A 43 10.91 -8.78 5.77
N PHE A 44 10.21 -7.79 6.31
CA PHE A 44 8.77 -7.83 6.50
C PHE A 44 8.02 -7.88 5.16
N LEU A 45 8.32 -6.96 4.23
CA LEU A 45 7.66 -6.89 2.93
C LEU A 45 7.89 -8.15 2.09
N LYS A 46 9.07 -8.79 2.21
CA LYS A 46 9.34 -10.10 1.59
C LYS A 46 8.38 -11.21 1.99
N LYS A 47 7.75 -11.12 3.17
CA LYS A 47 6.76 -12.11 3.63
C LYS A 47 5.38 -11.95 2.98
N LYS A 48 5.23 -10.95 2.10
CA LYS A 48 3.99 -10.61 1.40
C LYS A 48 2.81 -10.35 2.37
N PRO A 49 2.99 -9.40 3.31
CA PRO A 49 1.96 -9.07 4.29
C PRO A 49 0.68 -8.56 3.61
N VAL A 50 -0.43 -8.56 4.35
CA VAL A 50 -1.65 -7.86 3.90
C VAL A 50 -1.48 -6.36 4.09
N GLU A 51 -2.24 -5.57 3.34
CA GLU A 51 -2.16 -4.10 3.36
C GLU A 51 -2.31 -3.50 4.77
N SER A 52 -3.22 -4.02 5.59
CA SER A 52 -3.39 -3.51 6.96
C SER A 52 -2.12 -3.67 7.80
N GLU A 53 -1.40 -4.78 7.65
CA GLU A 53 -0.13 -5.00 8.36
C GLU A 53 0.96 -4.05 7.85
N VAL A 54 0.91 -3.67 6.57
CA VAL A 54 1.82 -2.63 6.02
C VAL A 54 1.54 -1.30 6.70
N PHE A 55 0.26 -0.92 6.88
CA PHE A 55 -0.10 0.30 7.59
C PHE A 55 0.31 0.26 9.07
N ASP A 56 0.16 -0.88 9.73
CA ASP A 56 0.56 -1.03 11.14
C ASP A 56 2.07 -0.80 11.32
N LEU A 57 2.89 -1.23 10.34
CA LEU A 57 4.35 -1.13 10.43
C LEU A 57 4.91 0.19 9.90
N LEU A 58 4.38 0.69 8.77
CA LEU A 58 4.93 1.84 8.05
C LEU A 58 4.14 3.12 8.28
N GLY A 59 2.88 3.01 8.73
CA GLY A 59 1.91 4.09 8.75
C GLY A 59 1.17 4.20 7.41
N LEU A 60 0.40 5.28 7.26
CA LEU A 60 -0.28 5.57 5.99
C LEU A 60 0.71 6.04 4.93
N PRO A 61 0.47 5.74 3.64
CA PRO A 61 1.29 6.24 2.54
C PRO A 61 1.07 7.73 2.29
N ASP A 62 2.08 8.37 1.71
CA ASP A 62 2.03 9.77 1.28
C ASP A 62 1.13 9.94 0.06
N SER A 63 1.20 9.00 -0.89
CA SER A 63 0.33 8.97 -2.07
C SER A 63 0.06 7.54 -2.54
N VAL A 64 -1.00 7.38 -3.32
CA VAL A 64 -1.41 6.10 -3.87
C VAL A 64 -1.69 6.24 -5.34
N TRP A 65 -1.15 5.34 -6.15
CA TRP A 65 -1.47 5.21 -7.57
C TRP A 65 -2.13 3.86 -7.82
N ILE A 66 -3.26 3.85 -8.52
CA ILE A 66 -3.99 2.62 -8.88
C ILE A 66 -3.71 2.33 -10.35
N SER A 67 -3.40 1.09 -10.68
CA SER A 67 -3.14 0.69 -12.07
C SER A 67 -4.39 0.87 -12.93
N ASP A 68 -4.22 1.23 -14.21
CA ASP A 68 -5.35 1.46 -15.14
C ASP A 68 -6.29 0.25 -15.30
N ASN A 69 -5.78 -0.95 -15.04
CA ASN A 69 -6.53 -2.20 -15.09
C ASN A 69 -7.04 -2.67 -13.72
N GLU A 70 -6.86 -1.84 -12.68
CA GLU A 70 -7.30 -2.05 -11.30
C GLU A 70 -6.81 -3.37 -10.67
N LYS A 71 -5.71 -3.93 -11.19
CA LYS A 71 -5.14 -5.20 -10.67
C LYS A 71 -4.25 -4.99 -9.46
N TYR A 72 -3.63 -3.82 -9.36
CA TYR A 72 -2.73 -3.48 -8.26
C TYR A 72 -2.77 -1.98 -7.99
N LYS A 73 -2.28 -1.60 -6.82
CA LYS A 73 -2.03 -0.21 -6.44
C LYS A 73 -0.64 -0.08 -5.85
N ILE A 74 -0.04 1.07 -5.98
CA ILE A 74 1.28 1.41 -5.44
C ILE A 74 1.08 2.39 -4.30
N LEU A 75 1.61 2.05 -3.14
CA LEU A 75 1.69 2.89 -1.95
C LEU A 75 3.07 3.55 -1.95
N TYR A 76 3.13 4.88 -1.98
CA TYR A 76 4.38 5.63 -1.94
C TYR A 76 4.64 6.17 -0.53
N TYR A 77 5.86 5.95 -0.04
CA TYR A 77 6.35 6.42 1.25
C TYR A 77 7.60 7.26 1.03
N TYR A 78 7.55 8.53 1.38
CA TYR A 78 8.74 9.39 1.36
C TYR A 78 9.57 9.15 2.63
N ILE A 79 10.84 8.81 2.45
CA ILE A 79 11.77 8.51 3.53
C ILE A 79 12.73 9.68 3.70
N GLU A 80 12.46 10.55 4.68
CA GLU A 80 13.13 11.85 4.84
C GLU A 80 14.67 11.76 4.91
N PHE A 81 15.23 10.74 5.53
CA PHE A 81 16.69 10.63 5.66
C PHE A 81 17.38 10.09 4.39
N LEU A 82 16.63 9.44 3.50
CA LEU A 82 17.10 9.02 2.17
C LEU A 82 16.86 10.11 1.11
N ASP A 83 15.95 11.04 1.40
CA ASP A 83 15.44 12.03 0.43
C ASP A 83 14.88 11.36 -0.84
N ASP A 84 14.22 10.22 -0.67
CA ASP A 84 13.65 9.44 -1.78
C ASP A 84 12.31 8.78 -1.42
N TYR A 85 11.57 8.39 -2.46
CA TYR A 85 10.34 7.63 -2.36
C TYR A 85 10.61 6.14 -2.45
N ASN A 86 10.17 5.43 -1.42
CA ASN A 86 10.07 3.98 -1.43
C ASN A 86 8.63 3.57 -1.82
N SER A 87 8.46 2.36 -2.34
CA SER A 87 7.17 1.92 -2.87
C SER A 87 6.79 0.49 -2.50
N VAL A 88 5.50 0.28 -2.26
CA VAL A 88 4.92 -1.04 -1.99
C VAL A 88 3.77 -1.29 -2.96
N GLU A 89 3.85 -2.36 -3.75
CA GLU A 89 2.79 -2.77 -4.67
C GLU A 89 1.83 -3.75 -3.98
N ILE A 90 0.55 -3.40 -3.93
CA ILE A 90 -0.53 -4.23 -3.36
C ILE A 90 -1.37 -4.80 -4.49
N ASN A 91 -1.57 -6.12 -4.49
CA ASN A 91 -2.56 -6.75 -5.36
C ASN A 91 -3.97 -6.46 -4.84
N VAL A 92 -4.81 -5.82 -5.66
CA VAL A 92 -6.15 -5.37 -5.25
C VAL A 92 -7.11 -6.54 -4.98
N ASN A 93 -6.87 -7.72 -5.57
CA ASN A 93 -7.74 -8.88 -5.37
C ASN A 93 -7.46 -9.61 -4.06
N THR A 94 -6.19 -9.65 -3.64
CA THR A 94 -5.76 -10.38 -2.43
C THR A 94 -5.48 -9.45 -1.26
N MET A 95 -5.37 -8.15 -1.52
CA MET A 95 -4.94 -7.12 -0.58
C MET A 95 -3.58 -7.44 0.08
N LYS A 96 -2.71 -8.15 -0.66
CA LYS A 96 -1.36 -8.52 -0.22
C LYS A 96 -0.30 -7.81 -1.03
N VAL A 97 0.85 -7.60 -0.41
CA VAL A 97 2.06 -7.16 -1.10
C VAL A 97 2.40 -8.14 -2.22
N ASN A 98 2.51 -7.61 -3.44
CA ASN A 98 2.94 -8.34 -4.62
C ASN A 98 4.43 -8.14 -4.88
N SER A 99 4.89 -6.88 -4.81
CA SER A 99 6.25 -6.42 -5.04
C SER A 99 6.52 -5.16 -4.22
N PHE A 100 7.78 -4.71 -4.13
CA PHE A 100 8.17 -3.47 -3.49
C PHE A 100 9.56 -3.01 -3.97
N GLU A 101 9.81 -1.71 -3.84
CA GLU A 101 11.13 -1.09 -3.95
C GLU A 101 11.41 -0.42 -2.61
N TRP A 102 12.40 -0.97 -1.89
CA TRP A 102 12.72 -0.54 -0.53
C TRP A 102 14.22 -0.65 -0.25
N ASP A 103 14.88 0.48 0.06
CA ASP A 103 16.34 0.61 0.16
C ASP A 103 16.86 1.18 1.49
#